data_AF-A0A947QTJ2-F1
#
_entry.id   AF-A0A947QTJ2-F1
#
_cell.length_a   1.000
_cell.length_b   1.000
_cell.length_c   1.000
_cell.angle_alpha   90.00
_cell.angle_beta   90.00
_cell.angle_gamma   90.00
#
_symmetry.space_group_name_H-M   'P 1'
#
loop_
_entity.id
_entity.type
_entity.pdbx_description
1 polymer ?
#
loop_
_entity_poly.entity_id
_entity_poly.type
_entity_poly.pdbx_seq_one_letter_code
_entity_poly.pdbx_strand_id
1 'polypeptide(L)'
;MKKRIIFPALALGILTTAGFWGASQVVASQGGFHDGLVQKLAERFNLNQADVEAVLNQYQSERRDQMHTNRRAQIEERLTQAVSDGQITQAQKDALLAKLAELKADRPDIADLTLPERQARMESHRADMTAWAQANGLDPNLLPNILGRG
;
A
#
# COMPACT_ATOMS: atom_id res chain seq x y z
N MET A 1 -58.55 21.96 -16.90
CA MET A 1 -59.27 20.96 -16.08
C MET A 1 -58.51 19.64 -16.25
N LYS A 2 -58.05 18.85 -15.27
CA LYS A 2 -58.19 18.77 -13.80
C LYS A 2 -56.80 18.40 -13.22
N LYS A 3 -56.41 19.04 -12.12
CA LYS A 3 -55.32 18.58 -11.25
C LYS A 3 -55.87 17.52 -10.29
N ARG A 4 -55.13 16.43 -10.04
CA ARG A 4 -55.32 15.58 -8.86
C ARG A 4 -53.96 15.31 -8.24
N ILE A 5 -53.78 15.88 -7.05
CA ILE A 5 -52.67 15.70 -6.13
C ILE A 5 -53.07 14.54 -5.21
N ILE A 6 -52.21 13.53 -5.07
CA ILE A 6 -52.24 12.59 -3.94
C ILE A 6 -50.78 12.35 -3.52
N PHE A 7 -50.49 12.67 -2.26
CA PHE A 7 -49.21 12.47 -1.55
C PHE A 7 -49.31 11.21 -0.65
N PRO A 8 -48.21 10.72 -0.05
CA PRO A 8 -47.63 9.40 -0.27
C PRO A 8 -48.07 8.33 0.75
N ALA A 9 -47.94 7.06 0.38
CA ALA A 9 -47.95 5.94 1.32
C ALA A 9 -46.56 5.31 1.36
N LEU A 10 -45.95 5.30 2.54
CA LEU A 10 -44.73 4.56 2.88
C LEU A 10 -44.89 3.09 2.47
N ALA A 11 -43.98 2.60 1.65
CA ALA A 11 -43.70 1.17 1.52
C ALA A 11 -42.18 0.99 1.57
N LEU A 12 -41.70 0.47 2.70
CA LEU A 12 -40.35 -0.06 2.88
C LEU A 12 -40.17 -1.20 1.87
N GLY A 13 -39.46 -0.92 0.78
CA GLY A 13 -39.19 -1.87 -0.29
C GLY A 13 -37.72 -1.82 -0.70
N ILE A 14 -36.97 -2.82 -0.25
CA ILE A 14 -35.84 -3.47 -0.94
C ILE A 14 -34.82 -2.52 -1.56
N LEU A 15 -33.67 -2.37 -0.89
CA LEU A 15 -32.45 -1.75 -1.44
C LEU A 15 -32.01 -2.48 -2.73
N THR A 16 -32.47 -1.98 -3.87
CA THR A 16 -31.91 -2.25 -5.20
C THR A 16 -30.96 -1.12 -5.57
N THR A 17 -29.66 -1.31 -5.34
CA THR A 17 -28.55 -0.53 -5.92
C THR A 17 -27.28 -1.40 -5.78
N ALA A 18 -26.45 -1.68 -6.77
CA ALA A 18 -26.42 -1.38 -8.19
C ALA A 18 -25.49 -2.42 -8.83
N GLY A 19 -25.84 -2.95 -10.00
CA GLY A 19 -24.91 -3.74 -10.81
C GLY A 19 -23.85 -2.82 -11.40
N PHE A 20 -22.66 -2.80 -10.81
CA PHE A 20 -21.47 -2.21 -11.42
C PHE A 20 -20.72 -3.33 -12.16
N TRP A 21 -21.03 -3.48 -13.44
CA TRP A 21 -20.24 -4.27 -14.37
C TRP A 21 -18.97 -3.49 -14.74
N GLY A 22 -17.80 -4.12 -14.63
CA GLY A 22 -16.59 -3.69 -15.36
C GLY A 22 -15.44 -3.19 -14.49
N ALA A 23 -14.86 -4.07 -13.66
CA ALA A 23 -13.45 -3.99 -13.34
C ALA A 23 -12.83 -5.35 -13.71
N SER A 24 -11.83 -5.32 -14.58
CA SER A 24 -11.17 -6.50 -15.14
C SER A 24 -10.72 -7.46 -14.04
N GLN A 25 -11.05 -8.73 -14.21
CA GLN A 25 -10.55 -9.83 -13.40
C GLN A 25 -9.02 -9.90 -13.52
N VAL A 26 -8.29 -9.36 -12.54
CA VAL A 26 -6.89 -9.71 -12.32
C VAL A 26 -6.90 -10.97 -11.46
N VAL A 27 -6.96 -12.13 -12.12
CA VAL A 27 -6.74 -13.41 -11.45
C VAL A 27 -5.23 -13.63 -11.40
N ALA A 28 -4.62 -13.33 -10.25
CA ALA A 28 -3.31 -13.85 -9.90
C ALA A 28 -3.51 -15.09 -9.02
N SER A 29 -3.79 -16.23 -9.65
CA SER A 29 -3.86 -17.52 -8.97
C SER A 29 -2.56 -18.27 -9.18
N GLN A 30 -1.79 -18.47 -8.11
CA GLN A 30 -1.06 -19.72 -7.89
C GLN A 30 -0.62 -19.90 -6.43
N GLY A 31 -1.46 -20.58 -5.66
CA GLY A 31 -1.05 -21.49 -4.57
C GLY A 31 -0.37 -20.83 -3.38
N GLY A 32 -1.09 -20.00 -2.62
CA GLY A 32 -0.61 -19.40 -1.39
C GLY A 32 -1.52 -19.65 -0.18
N PHE A 33 -1.03 -19.34 1.03
CA PHE A 33 -1.79 -19.35 2.29
C PHE A 33 -3.17 -18.68 2.20
N HIS A 34 -3.31 -17.70 1.28
CA HIS A 34 -4.55 -16.98 1.00
C HIS A 34 -5.67 -17.89 0.47
N ASP A 35 -5.35 -18.82 -0.44
CA ASP A 35 -6.36 -19.71 -1.06
C ASP A 35 -6.96 -20.67 -0.01
N GLY A 36 -6.12 -21.19 0.88
CA GLY A 36 -6.55 -22.07 1.98
C GLY A 36 -7.42 -21.35 3.02
N LEU A 37 -7.21 -20.05 3.25
CA LEU A 37 -8.01 -19.24 4.16
C LEU A 37 -9.37 -18.89 3.54
N VAL A 38 -9.40 -18.48 2.27
CA VAL A 38 -10.62 -18.24 1.50
C VAL A 38 -11.52 -19.48 1.53
N GLN A 39 -10.95 -20.65 1.23
CA GLN A 39 -11.69 -21.92 1.24
C GLN A 39 -12.26 -22.25 2.63
N LYS A 40 -11.46 -22.15 3.69
CA LYS A 40 -11.93 -22.43 5.07
C LYS A 40 -13.05 -21.49 5.51
N LEU A 41 -12.99 -20.22 5.14
CA LEU A 41 -14.02 -19.24 5.46
C LEU A 41 -15.32 -19.51 4.68
N ALA A 42 -15.20 -19.79 3.37
CA ALA A 42 -16.32 -20.15 2.53
C ALA A 42 -17.04 -21.40 3.05
N GLU A 43 -16.30 -22.47 3.37
CA GLU A 43 -16.87 -23.72 3.89
C GLU A 43 -17.46 -23.57 5.30
N ARG A 44 -16.76 -22.91 6.23
CA ARG A 44 -17.21 -22.79 7.63
C ARG A 44 -18.48 -21.96 7.77
N PHE A 45 -18.61 -20.92 6.97
CA PHE A 45 -19.73 -19.97 7.03
C PHE A 45 -20.72 -20.11 5.87
N ASN A 46 -20.52 -21.11 5.00
CA ASN A 46 -21.35 -21.36 3.82
C ASN A 46 -21.48 -20.11 2.92
N LEU A 47 -20.36 -19.45 2.64
CA LEU A 47 -20.26 -18.24 1.82
C LEU A 47 -19.80 -18.58 0.40
N ASN A 48 -20.10 -17.71 -0.55
CA ASN A 48 -19.54 -17.80 -1.90
C ASN A 48 -18.03 -17.51 -1.87
N GLN A 49 -17.24 -18.43 -2.43
CA GLN A 49 -15.78 -18.33 -2.43
C GLN A 49 -15.26 -17.07 -3.15
N ALA A 50 -15.86 -16.72 -4.29
CA ALA A 50 -15.46 -15.56 -5.07
C ALA A 50 -15.75 -14.25 -4.31
N ASP A 51 -16.85 -14.18 -3.57
CA ASP A 51 -17.18 -13.00 -2.76
C ASP A 51 -16.18 -12.84 -1.59
N VAL A 52 -15.80 -13.94 -0.95
CA VAL A 52 -14.78 -13.93 0.12
C VAL A 52 -13.43 -13.49 -0.42
N GLU A 53 -13.03 -14.01 -1.58
CA GLU A 53 -11.79 -13.61 -2.25
C GLU A 53 -11.78 -12.12 -2.60
N ALA A 54 -12.88 -11.61 -3.17
CA ALA A 54 -13.02 -10.20 -3.50
C ALA A 54 -12.89 -9.29 -2.26
N VAL A 55 -13.57 -9.63 -1.16
CA VAL A 55 -13.51 -8.87 0.10
C VAL A 55 -12.09 -8.87 0.68
N LEU A 56 -11.42 -10.02 0.69
CA LEU A 56 -10.06 -10.11 1.22
C LEU A 56 -9.05 -9.36 0.36
N ASN A 57 -9.15 -9.46 -0.97
CA ASN A 57 -8.30 -8.72 -1.89
C ASN A 57 -8.49 -7.20 -1.72
N GLN A 58 -9.75 -6.75 -1.59
CA GLN A 58 -10.07 -5.35 -1.31
C GLN A 58 -9.46 -4.90 0.03
N TYR A 59 -9.73 -5.63 1.12
CA TYR A 59 -9.19 -5.29 2.44
C TYR A 59 -7.66 -5.27 2.45
N GLN A 60 -7.02 -6.23 1.76
CA GLN A 60 -5.57 -6.27 1.65
C GLN A 60 -5.03 -5.05 0.88
N SER A 61 -5.72 -4.62 -0.17
CA SER A 61 -5.38 -3.40 -0.91
C SER A 61 -5.50 -2.16 -0.02
N GLU A 62 -6.64 -1.99 0.64
CA GLU A 62 -6.88 -0.86 1.55
C GLU A 62 -5.84 -0.81 2.68
N ARG A 63 -5.51 -1.98 3.25
CA ARG A 63 -4.49 -2.09 4.29
C ARG A 63 -3.09 -1.72 3.76
N ARG A 64 -2.74 -2.11 2.54
CA ARG A 64 -1.47 -1.70 1.91
C ARG A 64 -1.42 -0.19 1.76
N ASP A 65 -2.49 0.43 1.28
CA ASP A 65 -2.56 1.89 1.08
C ASP A 65 -2.48 2.65 2.40
N GLN A 66 -3.19 2.18 3.43
CA GLN A 66 -3.08 2.72 4.79
C GLN A 66 -1.65 2.59 5.33
N MET A 67 -1.02 1.42 5.17
CA MET A 67 0.37 1.21 5.61
C MET A 67 1.35 2.13 4.88
N HIS A 68 1.17 2.32 3.57
CA HIS A 68 1.98 3.25 2.79
C HIS A 68 1.82 4.70 3.26
N THR A 69 0.59 5.11 3.57
CA THR A 69 0.30 6.46 4.10
C THR A 69 0.94 6.66 5.47
N ASN A 70 0.75 5.70 6.38
CA ASN A 70 1.32 5.76 7.73
C ASN A 70 2.85 5.77 7.71
N ARG A 71 3.48 4.96 6.86
CA ARG A 71 4.94 4.96 6.70
C ARG A 71 5.46 6.30 6.20
N ARG A 72 4.77 6.93 5.22
CA ARG A 72 5.17 8.24 4.73
C ARG A 72 5.12 9.30 5.83
N ALA A 73 4.03 9.33 6.60
CA ALA A 73 3.89 10.26 7.71
C ALA A 73 4.99 10.06 8.76
N GLN A 74 5.31 8.82 9.12
CA GLN A 74 6.38 8.51 10.08
C GLN A 74 7.76 8.93 9.58
N ILE A 75 8.06 8.73 8.29
CA ILE A 75 9.33 9.16 7.71
C ILE A 75 9.43 10.69 7.73
N GLU A 76 8.35 11.39 7.37
CA GLU A 76 8.33 12.86 7.37
C GLU A 76 8.50 13.44 8.78
N GLU A 77 7.88 12.81 9.79
CA GLU A 77 8.05 13.16 11.20
C GLU A 77 9.51 12.98 11.64
N ARG A 78 10.13 11.82 11.34
CA ARG A 78 11.54 11.55 11.65
C ARG A 78 12.49 12.50 10.95
N LEU A 79 12.22 12.87 9.70
CA LEU A 79 13.01 13.86 8.98
C LEU A 79 12.89 15.24 9.63
N THR A 80 11.69 15.62 10.06
CA THR A 80 11.47 16.89 10.78
C THR A 80 12.22 16.90 12.10
N GLN A 81 12.18 15.79 12.83
CA GLN A 81 12.95 15.62 14.06
C GLN A 81 14.46 15.69 13.79
N ALA A 82 14.96 15.01 12.75
CA ALA A 82 16.38 15.04 12.39
C ALA A 82 16.86 16.45 11.98
N VAL A 83 15.99 17.28 11.38
CA VAL A 83 16.28 18.70 11.14
C VAL A 83 16.32 19.48 12.46
N SER A 84 15.34 19.26 13.35
CA SER A 84 15.29 19.90 14.66
C SER A 84 16.49 19.56 15.54
N ASP A 85 16.95 18.30 15.46
CA ASP A 85 18.12 17.79 16.20
C ASP A 85 19.45 18.21 15.56
N GLY A 86 19.41 18.91 14.42
CA GLY A 86 20.60 19.35 13.69
C GLY A 86 21.39 18.22 13.03
N GLN A 87 20.81 17.02 12.92
CA GLN A 87 21.44 15.87 12.26
C GLN A 87 21.46 16.01 10.74
N ILE A 88 20.46 16.69 10.17
CA ILE A 88 20.36 17.01 8.75
C ILE A 88 19.88 18.46 8.55
N THR A 89 20.12 19.02 7.38
CA THR A 89 19.61 20.34 6.98
C THR A 89 18.22 20.23 6.33
N GLN A 90 17.51 21.36 6.21
CA GLN A 90 16.23 21.40 5.49
C GLN A 90 16.39 20.98 4.01
N ALA A 91 17.47 21.42 3.34
CA ALA A 91 17.76 21.02 1.96
C ALA A 91 17.98 19.51 1.82
N GLN A 92 18.62 18.88 2.80
CA GLN A 92 18.82 17.43 2.84
C GLN A 92 17.53 16.66 3.10
N LYS A 93 16.63 17.18 3.95
CA LYS A 93 15.27 16.65 4.10
C LYS A 93 14.52 16.67 2.78
N ASP A 94 14.56 17.79 2.06
CA ASP A 94 13.85 17.93 0.78
C ASP A 94 14.42 16.97 -0.28
N ALA A 95 15.75 16.82 -0.34
CA ALA A 95 16.41 15.85 -1.21
C ALA A 95 16.02 14.38 -0.87
N LEU A 96 15.94 14.03 0.42
CA LEU A 96 15.49 12.71 0.87
C LEU A 96 14.05 12.42 0.48
N LEU A 97 13.15 13.41 0.64
CA LEU A 97 11.75 13.27 0.24
C LEU A 97 11.62 13.05 -1.27
N ALA A 98 12.40 13.77 -2.08
CA ALA A 98 12.44 13.58 -3.53
C ALA A 98 12.95 12.17 -3.89
N LYS A 99 14.04 11.71 -3.27
CA LYS A 99 14.59 10.37 -3.52
C LYS A 99 13.62 9.26 -3.11
N LEU A 100 12.90 9.41 -2.01
CA LEU A 100 11.88 8.44 -1.60
C LEU A 100 10.71 8.37 -2.58
N ALA A 101 10.32 9.49 -3.19
CA ALA A 101 9.30 9.51 -4.22
C ALA A 101 9.75 8.76 -5.48
N GLU A 102 11.01 8.95 -5.90
CA GLU A 102 11.65 8.23 -7.01
C GLU A 102 11.68 6.72 -6.74
N LEU A 103 12.19 6.30 -5.58
CA LEU A 103 12.28 4.88 -5.21
C LEU A 103 10.92 4.19 -5.09
N LYS A 104 9.87 4.93 -4.72
CA LYS A 104 8.50 4.41 -4.68
C LYS A 104 7.99 4.12 -6.10
N ALA A 105 8.33 4.96 -7.07
CA ALA A 105 7.96 4.77 -8.47
C ALA A 105 8.73 3.60 -9.08
N ASP A 106 10.01 3.46 -8.76
CA ASP A 106 10.88 2.38 -9.24
C ASP A 106 10.85 1.12 -8.36
N ARG A 107 9.78 0.93 -7.57
CA ARG A 107 9.68 -0.21 -6.66
C ARG A 107 9.70 -1.49 -7.48
N PRO A 108 10.75 -2.31 -7.34
CA PRO A 108 10.87 -3.38 -8.29
C PRO A 108 10.19 -4.65 -7.79
N ASP A 109 9.70 -5.44 -8.73
CA ASP A 109 9.12 -6.74 -8.40
C ASP A 109 10.22 -7.69 -7.93
N ILE A 110 10.07 -8.17 -6.69
CA ILE A 110 10.97 -9.13 -6.04
C ILE A 110 10.28 -10.49 -5.83
N ALA A 111 9.02 -10.65 -6.29
CA ALA A 111 8.24 -11.85 -6.07
C ALA A 111 8.94 -13.09 -6.67
N ASP A 112 9.48 -12.94 -7.87
CA ASP A 112 10.06 -14.03 -8.66
C ASP A 112 11.55 -14.28 -8.40
N LEU A 113 12.22 -13.42 -7.63
CA LEU A 113 13.65 -13.55 -7.37
C LEU A 113 13.93 -14.72 -6.41
N THR A 114 14.99 -15.46 -6.66
CA THR A 114 15.56 -16.43 -5.71
C THR A 114 16.16 -15.72 -4.49
N LEU A 115 16.42 -16.45 -3.40
CA LEU A 115 17.05 -15.85 -2.20
C LEU A 115 18.39 -15.16 -2.50
N PRO A 116 19.34 -15.76 -3.26
CA PRO A 116 20.59 -15.08 -3.62
C PRO A 116 20.36 -13.82 -4.45
N GLU A 117 19.43 -13.85 -5.42
CA GLU A 117 19.13 -12.67 -6.24
C GLU A 117 18.47 -11.55 -5.44
N ARG A 118 17.60 -11.88 -4.48
CA ARG A 118 17.05 -10.89 -3.54
C ARG A 118 18.15 -10.26 -2.69
N GLN A 119 19.10 -11.05 -2.20
CA GLN A 119 20.22 -10.53 -1.41
C GLN A 119 21.08 -9.58 -2.24
N ALA A 120 21.52 -10.01 -3.43
CA ALA A 120 22.30 -9.19 -4.34
C ALA A 120 21.58 -7.88 -4.69
N ARG A 121 20.26 -7.93 -4.89
CA ARG A 121 19.44 -6.73 -5.12
C ARG A 121 19.41 -5.79 -3.92
N MET A 122 19.19 -6.32 -2.72
CA MET A 122 19.17 -5.51 -1.50
C MET A 122 20.53 -4.88 -1.22
N GLU A 123 21.62 -5.58 -1.53
CA GLU A 123 22.99 -5.04 -1.47
C GLU A 123 23.20 -3.91 -2.47
N SER A 124 22.80 -4.10 -3.74
CA SER A 124 22.84 -3.05 -4.75
C SER A 124 22.05 -1.82 -4.28
N HIS A 125 20.81 -2.02 -3.83
CA HIS A 125 19.98 -0.92 -3.35
C HIS A 125 20.60 -0.17 -2.16
N ARG A 126 21.24 -0.90 -1.23
CA ARG A 126 21.98 -0.27 -0.12
C ARG A 126 23.21 0.50 -0.59
N ALA A 127 23.96 -0.03 -1.54
CA ALA A 127 25.13 0.64 -2.12
C ALA A 127 24.70 1.93 -2.83
N ASP A 128 23.65 1.88 -3.64
CA ASP A 128 23.09 3.02 -4.36
C ASP A 128 22.62 4.11 -3.38
N MET A 129 21.92 3.73 -2.32
CA MET A 129 21.47 4.67 -1.29
C MET A 129 22.61 5.28 -0.49
N THR A 130 23.65 4.49 -0.21
CA THR A 130 24.86 4.97 0.48
C THR A 130 25.59 6.00 -0.37
N ALA A 131 25.82 5.68 -1.65
CA ALA A 131 26.48 6.58 -2.60
C ALA A 131 25.67 7.87 -2.80
N TRP A 132 24.35 7.75 -2.98
CA TRP A 132 23.46 8.90 -3.10
C TRP A 132 23.51 9.80 -1.86
N ALA A 133 23.48 9.22 -0.65
CA ALA A 133 23.55 10.00 0.59
C ALA A 133 24.88 10.74 0.72
N GLN A 134 26.00 10.07 0.48
CA GLN A 134 27.32 10.69 0.50
C GLN A 134 27.43 11.86 -0.49
N ALA A 135 26.92 11.68 -1.72
CA ALA A 135 26.89 12.73 -2.73
C ALA A 135 26.04 13.95 -2.33
N ASN A 136 25.05 13.75 -1.45
CA ASN A 136 24.20 14.82 -0.89
C ASN A 136 24.65 15.27 0.51
N GLY A 137 25.86 14.90 0.94
CA GLY A 137 26.42 15.29 2.24
C GLY A 137 25.70 14.71 3.45
N LEU A 138 24.95 13.62 3.27
CA LEU A 138 24.24 12.90 4.32
C LEU A 138 25.11 11.77 4.88
N ASP A 139 25.11 11.58 6.19
CA ASP A 139 25.68 10.38 6.81
C ASP A 139 24.79 9.16 6.51
N PRO A 140 25.28 8.15 5.77
CA PRO A 140 24.50 6.97 5.44
C PRO A 140 24.00 6.20 6.66
N ASN A 141 24.69 6.32 7.80
CA ASN A 141 24.30 5.63 9.04
C ASN A 141 23.00 6.18 9.65
N LEU A 142 22.58 7.38 9.26
CA LEU A 142 21.30 7.95 9.70
C LEU A 142 20.11 7.41 8.91
N LEU A 143 20.32 6.93 7.67
CA LEU A 143 19.24 6.48 6.80
C LEU A 143 18.40 5.33 7.39
N PRO A 144 18.97 4.27 7.99
CA PRO A 144 18.16 3.18 8.55
C PRO A 144 17.26 3.64 9.69
N ASN A 145 17.70 4.62 10.48
CA ASN A 145 16.92 5.17 11.60
C ASN A 145 15.78 6.06 11.06
N ILE A 146 16.09 6.93 10.10
CA ILE A 146 15.13 7.87 9.51
C ILE A 146 14.09 7.13 8.65
N LEU A 147 14.54 6.25 7.74
CA LEU A 147 13.68 5.55 6.78
C LEU A 147 12.97 4.33 7.39
N GLY A 148 13.44 3.85 8.55
CA GLY A 148 12.97 2.64 9.22
C GLY A 148 13.60 1.38 8.66
N ARG A 149 13.83 0.37 9.52
CA ARG A 149 14.16 -0.98 9.07
C ARG A 149 12.91 -1.62 8.49
N GLY A 150 12.95 -1.90 7.19
CA GLY A 150 12.01 -2.80 6.51
C GLY A 150 12.20 -4.24 6.96
#